data_AF-A0A4R3TAY3-F1
#
_entry.id   AF-A0A4R3TAY3-F1
#
_cell.length_a   1.000
_cell.length_b   1.000
_cell.length_c   1.000
_cell.angle_alpha   90.00
_cell.angle_beta   90.00
_cell.angle_gamma   90.00
#
_symmetry.space_group_name_H-M   'P 1'
#
loop_
_entity.id
_entity.type
_entity.pdbx_description
1 polymer ?
#
loop_
_entity_poly.entity_id
_entity_poly.type
_entity_poly.pdbx_seq_one_letter_code
_entity_poly.pdbx_strand_id
1 'polypeptide(L)'
;MDIYAGPRSHVARPASREDESLGKQGRSDAAVLQVHLLGDSVRAAGQFQRSALGHMDHENWIERVRADGQRLMDLLSQMGFSPNSSGSARTSEVRR
;
A
#
# COMPACT_ATOMS: atom_id res chain seq x y z
N MET A 1 29.05 72.46 5.15
CA MET A 1 27.91 71.65 4.70
C MET A 1 28.43 70.27 4.39
N ASP A 2 28.07 69.32 5.24
CA ASP A 2 28.60 67.95 5.33
C ASP A 2 28.22 67.06 4.14
N ILE A 3 29.19 66.29 3.69
CA ILE A 3 29.04 65.16 2.77
C ILE A 3 28.58 63.96 3.61
N TYR A 4 27.31 63.55 3.47
CA TYR A 4 26.82 62.31 4.09
C TYR A 4 26.72 61.21 3.04
N ALA A 5 27.67 60.27 3.09
CA ALA A 5 27.63 59.00 2.38
C ALA A 5 26.80 57.99 3.18
N GLY A 6 25.74 57.45 2.56
CA GLY A 6 24.89 56.40 3.12
C GLY A 6 24.59 55.30 2.09
N PRO A 7 24.37 54.04 2.52
CA PRO A 7 24.88 52.87 1.80
C PRO A 7 23.95 52.27 0.74
N ARG A 8 24.60 51.60 -0.21
CA ARG A 8 24.05 50.81 -1.33
C ARG A 8 22.98 49.83 -0.84
N SER A 9 21.74 50.02 -1.28
CA SER A 9 20.71 48.98 -1.17
C SER A 9 21.10 47.79 -2.03
N HIS A 10 21.55 46.73 -1.37
CA HIS A 10 21.64 45.39 -1.94
C HIS A 10 20.24 44.97 -2.38
N VAL A 11 20.07 44.76 -3.68
CA VAL A 11 18.94 44.02 -4.24
C VAL A 11 18.93 42.66 -3.55
N ALA A 12 17.96 42.45 -2.67
CA ALA A 12 17.67 41.16 -2.08
C ALA A 12 17.25 40.22 -3.21
N ARG A 13 18.18 39.36 -3.63
CA ARG A 13 17.91 38.18 -4.45
C ARG A 13 16.96 37.29 -3.65
N PRO A 14 15.72 37.02 -4.10
CA PRO A 14 14.86 36.11 -3.39
C PRO A 14 15.49 34.71 -3.41
N ALA A 15 15.47 34.10 -2.23
CA ALA A 15 15.99 32.78 -1.96
C ALA A 15 15.40 31.73 -2.90
N SER A 16 16.27 30.80 -3.27
CA SER A 16 16.06 29.62 -4.10
C SER A 16 14.71 28.96 -3.89
N ARG A 17 13.87 29.01 -4.93
CA ARG A 17 12.63 28.26 -5.08
C ARG A 17 12.92 26.90 -5.70
N GLU A 18 13.61 26.05 -4.96
CA GLU A 18 13.99 24.72 -5.45
C GLU A 18 14.08 23.75 -4.27
N ASP A 19 12.92 23.40 -3.71
CA ASP A 19 12.78 22.18 -2.86
C ASP A 19 11.33 21.62 -2.75
N GLU A 20 10.39 21.99 -3.64
CA GLU A 20 9.02 21.42 -3.60
C GLU A 20 8.74 20.39 -4.72
N SER A 21 9.64 20.24 -5.69
CA SER A 21 9.40 19.34 -6.84
C SER A 21 9.58 17.86 -6.48
N LEU A 22 10.53 17.53 -5.61
CA LEU A 22 10.84 16.15 -5.22
C LEU A 22 9.72 15.50 -4.39
N GLY A 23 9.05 16.29 -3.54
CA GLY A 23 7.95 15.80 -2.70
C GLY A 23 6.66 15.46 -3.45
N LYS A 24 6.41 16.10 -4.62
CA LYS A 24 5.23 15.81 -5.45
C LYS A 24 5.38 14.52 -6.26
N GLN A 25 6.59 14.21 -6.71
CA GLN A 25 6.86 12.97 -7.44
C GLN A 25 6.73 11.74 -6.54
N GLY A 26 7.35 11.74 -5.36
CA GLY A 26 7.25 10.61 -4.41
C GLY A 26 5.83 10.31 -3.92
N ARG A 27 4.97 11.33 -3.76
CA ARG A 27 3.54 11.14 -3.43
C ARG A 27 2.75 10.54 -4.58
N SER A 28 3.07 10.93 -5.81
CA SER A 28 2.39 10.43 -7.01
C SER A 28 2.74 8.96 -7.25
N ASP A 29 4.01 8.59 -7.10
CA ASP A 29 4.47 7.21 -7.25
C ASP A 29 3.87 6.29 -6.17
N ALA A 30 3.78 6.75 -4.93
CA ALA A 30 3.14 6.01 -3.85
C ALA A 30 1.64 5.78 -4.11
N ALA A 31 0.93 6.79 -4.64
CA ALA A 31 -0.49 6.65 -5.00
C ALA A 31 -0.68 5.66 -6.15
N VAL A 32 0.18 5.71 -7.17
CA VAL A 32 0.17 4.75 -8.29
C VAL A 32 0.42 3.32 -7.79
N LEU A 33 1.40 3.13 -6.91
CA LEU A 33 1.69 1.83 -6.28
C LEU A 33 0.48 1.28 -5.52
N GLN A 34 -0.21 2.13 -4.74
CA GLN A 34 -1.42 1.73 -3.99
C GLN A 34 -2.57 1.32 -4.91
N VAL A 35 -2.76 1.99 -6.05
CA VAL A 35 -3.80 1.64 -7.03
C VAL A 35 -3.50 0.28 -7.67
N HIS A 36 -2.25 0.01 -8.01
CA HIS A 36 -1.84 -1.30 -8.54
C HIS A 36 -2.04 -2.41 -7.51
N LEU A 37 -1.61 -2.19 -6.25
CA LEU A 37 -1.81 -3.15 -5.16
C LEU A 37 -3.28 -3.46 -4.91
N LEU A 38 -4.16 -2.46 -4.98
CA LEU A 38 -5.60 -2.66 -4.85
C LEU A 38 -6.15 -3.53 -6.00
N GLY A 39 -5.79 -3.20 -7.25
CA GLY A 39 -6.21 -3.97 -8.41
C GLY A 39 -5.75 -5.43 -8.37
N ASP A 40 -4.50 -5.66 -7.97
CA ASP A 40 -3.93 -7.00 -7.82
C ASP A 40 -4.61 -7.78 -6.69
N SER A 41 -4.92 -7.11 -5.58
CA SER A 41 -5.64 -7.72 -4.45
C SER A 41 -7.05 -8.16 -4.84
N VAL A 42 -7.79 -7.32 -5.57
CA VAL A 42 -9.13 -7.67 -6.07
C VAL A 42 -9.07 -8.87 -7.04
N ARG A 43 -8.06 -8.89 -7.92
CA ARG A 43 -7.85 -10.02 -8.84
C ARG A 43 -7.54 -11.32 -8.08
N ALA A 44 -6.64 -11.25 -7.09
CA ALA A 44 -6.28 -12.40 -6.25
C ALA A 44 -7.49 -12.89 -5.43
N ALA A 45 -8.32 -11.99 -4.90
CA ALA A 45 -9.54 -12.37 -4.20
C ALA A 45 -10.51 -13.15 -5.11
N GLY A 46 -10.68 -12.71 -6.35
CA GLY A 46 -11.48 -13.45 -7.33
C GLY A 46 -10.90 -14.83 -7.69
N GLN A 47 -9.56 -14.96 -7.74
CA GLN A 47 -8.90 -16.26 -7.94
C GLN A 47 -9.14 -17.20 -6.76
N PHE A 48 -8.91 -16.71 -5.54
CA PHE A 48 -9.16 -17.46 -4.32
C PHE A 48 -10.62 -17.93 -4.23
N GLN A 49 -11.59 -17.04 -4.49
CA GLN A 49 -13.01 -17.40 -4.51
C GLN A 49 -13.32 -18.51 -5.51
N ARG A 50 -12.78 -18.45 -6.73
CA ARG A 50 -12.97 -19.51 -7.75
C ARG A 50 -12.32 -20.83 -7.33
N SER A 51 -11.15 -20.79 -6.71
CA SER A 51 -10.49 -22.00 -6.21
C SER A 51 -11.26 -22.62 -5.04
N ALA A 52 -11.80 -21.80 -4.14
CA ALA A 52 -12.58 -22.25 -2.99
C ALA A 52 -13.97 -22.80 -3.38
N LEU A 53 -14.64 -22.16 -4.35
CA LEU A 53 -16.02 -22.48 -4.73
C LEU A 53 -16.12 -23.42 -5.93
N GLY A 54 -15.11 -23.43 -6.80
CA GLY A 54 -15.26 -23.97 -8.13
C GLY A 54 -14.93 -25.45 -8.27
N HIS A 55 -13.91 -25.95 -7.56
CA HIS A 55 -13.20 -27.17 -7.99
C HIS A 55 -12.82 -28.08 -6.82
N MET A 56 -13.70 -28.27 -5.82
CA MET A 56 -13.42 -29.19 -4.69
C MET A 56 -13.24 -30.65 -5.12
N ASP A 57 -13.72 -31.01 -6.32
CA ASP A 57 -13.64 -32.37 -6.86
C ASP A 57 -12.34 -32.67 -7.64
N HIS A 58 -11.46 -31.67 -7.82
CA HIS A 58 -10.15 -31.87 -8.48
C HIS A 58 -9.11 -32.37 -7.47
N GLU A 59 -8.27 -33.34 -7.84
CA GLU A 59 -7.28 -33.95 -6.94
C GLU A 59 -6.38 -32.94 -6.18
N ASN A 60 -6.09 -31.78 -6.79
CA ASN A 60 -5.19 -30.76 -6.23
C ASN A 60 -5.93 -29.48 -5.78
N TRP A 61 -7.21 -29.57 -5.47
CA TRP A 61 -8.03 -28.40 -5.11
C TRP A 61 -7.48 -27.67 -3.87
N ILE A 62 -7.01 -28.42 -2.87
CA ILE A 62 -6.53 -27.85 -1.61
C ILE A 62 -5.23 -27.06 -1.78
N GLU A 63 -4.35 -27.51 -2.67
CA GLU A 63 -3.10 -26.81 -2.99
C GLU A 63 -3.37 -25.49 -3.71
N ARG A 64 -4.35 -25.49 -4.63
CA ARG A 64 -4.80 -24.27 -5.34
C ARG A 64 -5.42 -23.27 -4.39
N VAL A 65 -6.33 -23.71 -3.52
CA VAL A 65 -6.95 -22.86 -2.49
C VAL A 65 -5.88 -22.25 -1.58
N ARG A 66 -4.89 -23.05 -1.15
CA ARG A 66 -3.77 -22.56 -0.33
C ARG A 66 -2.91 -21.55 -1.08
N ALA A 67 -2.52 -21.84 -2.31
CA ALA A 67 -1.66 -20.97 -3.11
C ALA A 67 -2.34 -19.61 -3.40
N ASP A 68 -3.60 -19.63 -3.84
CA ASP A 68 -4.36 -18.42 -4.10
C ASP A 68 -4.66 -17.64 -2.81
N GLY A 69 -4.91 -18.34 -1.71
CA GLY A 69 -5.11 -17.74 -0.39
C GLY A 69 -3.84 -17.05 0.12
N GLN A 70 -2.68 -17.69 -0.01
CA GLN A 70 -1.40 -17.10 0.38
C GLN A 70 -1.11 -15.83 -0.44
N ARG A 71 -1.31 -15.89 -1.76
CA ARG A 71 -1.12 -14.75 -2.64
C ARG A 71 -2.01 -13.56 -2.25
N LEU A 72 -3.27 -13.82 -1.91
CA LEU A 72 -4.18 -12.78 -1.42
C LEU A 72 -3.68 -12.18 -0.10
N MET A 73 -3.24 -13.00 0.85
CA MET A 73 -2.73 -12.53 2.15
C MET A 73 -1.45 -11.70 2.00
N ASP A 74 -0.56 -12.06 1.07
CA ASP A 74 0.67 -11.32 0.80
C ASP A 74 0.37 -9.92 0.24
N LEU A 75 -0.63 -9.80 -0.64
CA LEU A 75 -1.07 -8.52 -1.21
C LEU A 75 -1.78 -7.65 -0.17
N LEU A 76 -2.64 -8.25 0.66
CA LEU A 76 -3.31 -7.57 1.76
C LEU A 76 -2.29 -7.04 2.79
N SER A 77 -1.26 -7.83 3.09
CA SER A 77 -0.18 -7.42 4.00
C SER A 77 0.62 -6.23 3.45
N GLN A 78 0.89 -6.20 2.14
CA GLN A 78 1.53 -5.05 1.47
C GLN A 78 0.68 -3.78 1.53
N MET A 79 -0.64 -3.91 1.59
CA MET A 79 -1.57 -2.79 1.82
C MET A 79 -1.75 -2.42 3.30
N GLY A 80 -1.07 -3.13 4.22
CA GLY A 80 -1.13 -2.88 5.66
C GLY A 80 -2.28 -3.59 6.39
N PHE A 81 -2.95 -4.55 5.75
CA PHE A 81 -3.91 -5.41 6.45
C PHE A 81 -3.17 -6.53 7.17
N SER A 82 -3.42 -6.68 8.47
CA SER A 82 -2.92 -7.78 9.28
C SER A 82 -4.08 -8.62 9.77
N PRO A 83 -4.05 -9.96 9.66
CA PRO A 83 -5.09 -10.82 10.20
C PRO A 83 -5.16 -10.67 11.73
N ASN A 84 -6.35 -10.45 12.26
CA ASN A 84 -6.57 -10.44 13.71
C ASN A 84 -6.39 -11.86 14.27
N SER A 85 -5.30 -12.09 15.01
CA SER A 85 -5.03 -13.37 15.68
C SER A 85 -6.07 -13.77 16.74
N SER A 86 -7.02 -12.90 17.06
CA SER A 86 -8.05 -13.09 18.09
C SER A 86 -9.21 -14.00 17.68
N GLY A 87 -9.29 -14.42 16.41
CA GLY A 87 -10.37 -15.29 15.89
C GLY A 87 -10.08 -16.79 15.91
N SER A 88 -8.83 -17.22 16.10
CA SER A 88 -8.43 -18.64 15.94
C SER A 88 -8.81 -19.54 17.14
N ALA A 89 -9.23 -18.97 18.28
CA ALA A 89 -9.42 -19.71 19.52
C ALA A 89 -10.89 -20.04 19.90
N ARG A 90 -11.90 -19.69 19.09
CA ARG A 90 -13.31 -19.79 19.51
C ARG A 90 -14.13 -20.96 18.95
N THR A 91 -13.53 -21.89 18.21
CA THR A 91 -14.30 -22.99 17.59
C THR A 91 -14.05 -24.37 18.20
N SER A 92 -13.25 -24.50 19.27
CA SER A 92 -12.96 -25.80 19.89
C SER A 92 -13.83 -26.18 21.10
N GLU A 93 -14.81 -25.36 21.51
CA GLU A 93 -15.79 -25.73 22.55
C GLU A 93 -17.16 -26.03 21.93
N VAL A 94 -17.27 -27.21 21.29
CA VAL A 94 -18.55 -27.93 21.24
C VAL A 94 -18.37 -29.17 22.12
N ARG A 95 -18.61 -28.96 23.42
CA ARG A 95 -18.64 -30.02 24.44
C ARG A 95 -19.82 -30.94 24.14
N ARG A 96 -19.56 -32.24 23.93
CA ARG A 96 -20.56 -33.30 24.06
C ARG A 96 -20.94 -33.49 25.52
#